data_AF-A0A0S9KDK7-F1
#
_entry.id   AF-A0A0S9KDK7-F1
#
_cell.length_a   1.000
_cell.length_b   1.000
_cell.length_c   1.000
_cell.angle_alpha   90.00
_cell.angle_beta   90.00
_cell.angle_gamma   90.00
#
_symmetry.space_group_name_H-M   'P 1'
#
loop_
_entity.id
_entity.type
_entity.pdbx_description
1 polymer ?
#
loop_
_entity_poly.entity_id
_entity_poly.type
_entity_poly.pdbx_seq_one_letter_code
_entity_poly.pdbx_strand_id
1 'polypeptide(L)'
;MKTTTKKIVLACTLITTISLGSVGAAFAASSPEPVLSITTAAQASVVDGNAVANSNLSAASRAALEKAVANLDAAVKAGKADPEIAAARADLLSKLAAAKTSAAVYLTAINNLTQTYATYNPQTLPAWLTADLAKAQAALNKAVDAGASDADVKALTVKVEAWLALVKDWRPANAAASSTIQQTATLVNENTAPYATSAALAAVVKAQTLLKESSAATGSTTSNLNAAIAAARTAIDAAKKSSADRAASVIAANGATKEAAALYAKYKSTVIPAAVAALQGANTTLTGVLKTATPAQLAAYTKLLKDKAAIVAKAGAQIDASKKLAADAGAAVKKHPKATAAQKAAVTKAVAALNAAVKAKAAPEKLVSLQKAVAAAVAKLK
;
A
#
# COMPACT_ATOMS: atom_id res chain seq x y z
N MET A 1 -34.87 19.27 -4.55
CA MET A 1 -34.22 20.29 -5.41
C MET A 1 -35.28 21.13 -6.12
N LYS A 2 -35.79 22.18 -5.46
CA LYS A 2 -36.57 23.26 -6.09
C LYS A 2 -36.29 24.55 -5.31
N THR A 3 -35.84 25.59 -6.03
CA THR A 3 -35.95 27.02 -5.71
C THR A 3 -35.29 27.58 -4.43
N THR A 4 -33.97 27.44 -4.26
CA THR A 4 -33.22 28.17 -3.20
C THR A 4 -31.95 28.91 -3.69
N THR A 5 -31.76 29.06 -5.00
CA THR A 5 -30.45 29.52 -5.55
C THR A 5 -30.37 31.03 -5.83
N LYS A 6 -31.44 31.83 -5.66
CA LYS A 6 -31.43 33.27 -6.00
C LYS A 6 -31.48 34.26 -4.82
N LYS A 7 -31.50 33.80 -3.56
CA LYS A 7 -31.59 34.71 -2.38
C LYS A 7 -30.28 34.87 -1.58
N ILE A 8 -29.21 34.14 -1.90
CA ILE A 8 -27.98 34.11 -1.07
C ILE A 8 -27.01 35.26 -1.40
N VAL A 9 -27.07 35.84 -2.61
CA VAL A 9 -26.16 36.94 -3.00
C VAL A 9 -26.50 38.28 -2.32
N LEU A 10 -27.71 38.47 -1.81
CA LEU A 10 -28.12 39.73 -1.18
C LEU A 10 -27.78 39.83 0.31
N ALA A 11 -27.41 38.72 0.97
CA ALA A 11 -27.09 38.70 2.40
C ALA A 11 -25.61 39.03 2.71
N CYS A 12 -24.69 38.77 1.78
CA CYS A 12 -23.25 39.06 1.98
C CYS A 12 -22.91 40.55 1.93
N THR A 13 -23.79 41.41 1.39
CA THR A 13 -23.54 42.86 1.27
C THR A 13 -24.11 43.65 2.46
N LEU A 14 -24.99 43.04 3.27
CA LEU A 14 -25.68 43.74 4.36
C LEU A 14 -24.97 43.59 5.73
N ILE A 15 -24.09 42.60 5.88
CA ILE A 15 -23.38 42.35 7.15
C ILE A 15 -22.05 43.11 7.22
N THR A 16 -21.39 43.35 6.09
CA THR A 16 -20.10 44.07 6.01
C THR A 16 -20.22 45.57 6.29
N THR A 17 -21.42 46.14 6.20
CA THR A 17 -21.69 47.56 6.51
C THR A 17 -21.99 47.84 7.99
N ILE A 18 -22.04 46.81 8.85
CA ILE A 18 -22.36 46.99 10.28
C ILE A 18 -21.10 46.95 11.18
N SER A 19 -19.93 46.52 10.68
CA SER A 19 -18.76 46.26 11.54
C SER A 19 -17.54 47.19 11.39
N LEU A 20 -17.53 48.19 10.51
CA LEU A 20 -16.36 49.07 10.33
C LEU A 20 -16.77 50.54 10.20
N GLY A 21 -16.65 51.30 11.29
CA GLY A 21 -16.91 52.74 11.29
C GLY A 21 -16.82 53.44 12.64
N SER A 22 -15.89 53.06 13.52
CA SER A 22 -15.50 53.90 14.66
C SER A 22 -13.98 53.92 14.82
N VAL A 23 -13.34 54.98 14.31
CA VAL A 23 -12.04 55.48 14.79
C VAL A 23 -12.01 57.01 14.67
N GLY A 24 -12.04 57.70 15.82
CA GLY A 24 -11.18 58.85 16.14
C GLY A 24 -11.32 60.20 15.40
N ALA A 25 -12.18 61.06 15.96
CA ALA A 25 -11.97 62.48 16.30
C ALA A 25 -11.31 63.48 15.31
N ALA A 26 -12.10 64.48 14.92
CA ALA A 26 -11.66 65.88 14.90
C ALA A 26 -12.71 66.72 15.66
N PHE A 27 -12.29 67.35 16.75
CA PHE A 27 -13.09 68.29 17.52
C PHE A 27 -13.30 69.58 16.72
N ALA A 28 -14.55 69.95 16.49
CA ALA A 28 -14.98 71.33 16.24
C ALA A 28 -16.39 71.53 16.82
N ALA A 29 -16.60 72.69 17.43
CA ALA A 29 -17.63 72.95 18.43
C ALA A 29 -19.09 73.00 17.91
N SER A 30 -19.97 72.45 18.76
CA SER A 30 -21.37 72.82 19.02
C SER A 30 -22.27 73.15 17.82
N SER A 31 -22.82 72.11 17.20
CA SER A 31 -24.26 72.07 16.87
C SER A 31 -24.91 71.15 17.90
N PRO A 32 -26.08 71.46 18.49
CA PRO A 32 -26.83 70.43 19.19
C PRO A 32 -27.10 69.32 18.16
N GLU A 33 -26.63 68.10 18.44
CA GLU A 33 -27.13 66.93 17.72
C GLU A 33 -28.65 66.95 17.84
N PRO A 34 -29.41 66.67 16.77
CA PRO A 34 -30.84 66.55 16.90
C PRO A 34 -31.09 65.42 17.91
N VAL A 35 -31.58 65.79 19.09
CA VAL A 35 -32.04 64.82 20.08
C VAL A 35 -33.21 64.11 19.43
N LEU A 36 -32.94 62.96 18.79
CA LEU A 36 -33.97 62.03 18.37
C LEU A 36 -34.84 61.81 19.60
N SER A 37 -36.13 62.13 19.50
CA SER A 37 -37.04 61.80 20.59
C SER A 37 -36.89 60.31 20.89
N ILE A 38 -37.04 59.93 22.16
CA ILE A 38 -36.88 58.53 22.55
C ILE A 38 -37.80 57.60 21.76
N THR A 39 -38.91 58.14 21.27
CA THR A 39 -39.84 57.54 20.31
C THR A 39 -39.21 57.23 18.95
N THR A 40 -38.49 58.17 18.33
CA THR A 40 -37.83 57.93 17.03
C THR A 40 -36.69 56.92 17.16
N ALA A 41 -35.91 57.00 18.26
CA ALA A 41 -34.87 56.00 18.55
C ALA A 41 -35.45 54.60 18.83
N ALA A 42 -36.62 54.52 19.47
CA ALA A 42 -37.34 53.27 19.68
C ALA A 42 -37.83 52.66 18.36
N GLN A 43 -38.41 53.46 17.46
CA GLN A 43 -38.89 53.00 16.15
C GLN A 43 -37.76 52.44 15.27
N ALA A 44 -36.59 53.10 15.24
CA ALA A 44 -35.42 52.57 14.54
C ALA A 44 -34.98 51.21 15.10
N SER A 45 -35.02 51.05 16.43
CA SER A 45 -34.63 49.80 17.09
C SER A 45 -35.63 48.65 16.81
N VAL A 46 -36.93 48.97 16.69
CA VAL A 46 -37.97 48.02 16.24
C VAL A 46 -37.68 47.52 14.83
N VAL A 47 -37.29 48.41 13.90
CA VAL A 47 -36.93 48.03 12.52
C VAL A 47 -35.74 47.06 12.51
N ASP A 48 -34.68 47.38 13.26
CA ASP A 48 -33.51 46.50 13.38
C ASP A 48 -33.84 45.14 14.00
N GLY A 49 -34.70 45.13 15.03
CA GLY A 49 -35.19 43.90 15.66
C GLY A 49 -35.93 43.00 14.67
N ASN A 50 -36.84 43.57 13.89
CA ASN A 50 -37.58 42.84 12.85
C ASN A 50 -36.65 42.32 11.74
N ALA A 51 -35.64 43.10 11.34
CA ALA A 51 -34.67 42.67 10.34
C ALA A 51 -33.87 41.44 10.81
N VAL A 52 -33.41 41.43 12.06
CA VAL A 52 -32.67 40.29 12.62
C VAL A 52 -33.58 39.07 12.88
N ALA A 53 -34.82 39.27 13.33
CA ALA A 53 -35.77 38.16 13.56
C ALA A 53 -36.04 37.33 12.29
N ASN A 54 -35.97 37.96 11.11
CA ASN A 54 -36.12 37.34 9.80
C ASN A 54 -34.89 36.54 9.32
N SER A 55 -33.80 36.54 10.08
CA SER A 55 -32.60 35.75 9.76
C SER A 55 -32.64 34.34 10.36
N ASN A 56 -31.65 33.51 10.03
CA ASN A 56 -31.47 32.18 10.63
C ASN A 56 -30.83 32.32 12.01
N LEU A 57 -31.56 31.91 13.05
CA LEU A 57 -31.17 31.93 14.45
C LEU A 57 -32.05 30.95 15.23
N SER A 58 -31.69 30.65 16.48
CA SER A 58 -32.44 29.69 17.30
C SER A 58 -33.86 30.16 17.59
N ALA A 59 -34.81 29.23 17.66
CA ALA A 59 -36.23 29.54 17.89
C ALA A 59 -36.43 30.33 19.20
N ALA A 60 -35.65 30.02 20.24
CA ALA A 60 -35.68 30.74 21.51
C ALA A 60 -35.21 32.20 21.37
N SER A 61 -34.12 32.44 20.63
CA SER A 61 -33.62 33.80 20.38
C SER A 61 -34.60 34.61 19.51
N ARG A 62 -35.26 33.96 18.54
CA ARG A 62 -36.31 34.57 17.72
C ARG A 62 -37.48 35.04 18.59
N ALA A 63 -38.04 34.12 19.37
CA ALA A 63 -39.19 34.40 20.22
C ALA A 63 -38.88 35.50 21.25
N ALA A 64 -37.67 35.50 21.84
CA ALA A 64 -37.25 36.54 22.77
C ALA A 64 -37.13 37.91 22.10
N LEU A 65 -36.57 37.97 20.88
CA LEU A 65 -36.45 39.21 20.12
C LEU A 65 -37.81 39.74 19.67
N GLU A 66 -38.67 38.88 19.11
CA GLU A 66 -40.03 39.26 18.67
C GLU A 66 -40.87 39.78 19.84
N LYS A 67 -40.75 39.16 21.02
CA LYS A 67 -41.43 39.64 22.24
C LYS A 67 -40.92 41.04 22.66
N ALA A 68 -39.60 41.27 22.63
CA ALA A 68 -39.05 42.57 22.98
C ALA A 68 -39.42 43.66 21.96
N VAL A 69 -39.50 43.31 20.67
CA VAL A 69 -40.01 44.17 19.59
C VAL A 69 -41.47 44.54 19.85
N ALA A 70 -42.33 43.56 20.12
CA ALA A 70 -43.74 43.80 20.40
C ALA A 70 -43.94 44.67 21.66
N ASN A 71 -43.16 44.45 22.71
CA ASN A 71 -43.21 45.24 23.94
C ASN A 71 -42.82 46.71 23.70
N LEU A 72 -41.75 46.98 22.94
CA LEU A 72 -41.33 48.34 22.63
C LEU A 72 -42.34 49.05 21.73
N ASP A 73 -42.86 48.37 20.71
CA ASP A 73 -43.89 48.91 19.82
C ASP A 73 -45.19 49.23 20.58
N ALA A 74 -45.60 48.36 21.50
CA ALA A 74 -46.76 48.61 22.37
C ALA A 74 -46.55 49.79 23.33
N ALA A 75 -45.36 49.92 23.93
CA ALA A 75 -45.03 51.03 24.83
C ALA A 75 -45.05 52.39 24.08
N VAL A 76 -44.52 52.41 22.86
CA VAL A 76 -44.55 53.59 21.98
C VAL A 76 -45.99 53.95 21.59
N LYS A 77 -46.80 52.98 21.17
CA LYS A 77 -48.20 53.20 20.77
C LYS A 77 -49.09 53.66 21.93
N ALA A 78 -48.84 53.15 23.13
CA ALA A 78 -49.58 53.52 24.33
C ALA A 78 -49.17 54.90 24.91
N GLY A 79 -48.18 55.58 24.31
CA GLY A 79 -47.71 56.88 24.80
C GLY A 79 -47.14 56.80 26.22
N LYS A 80 -46.43 55.70 26.54
CA LYS A 80 -45.80 55.50 27.85
C LYS A 80 -44.75 56.58 28.14
N ALA A 81 -44.44 56.76 29.42
CA ALA A 81 -43.46 57.77 29.81
C ALA A 81 -42.05 57.41 29.28
N ASP A 82 -41.23 58.42 29.00
CA ASP A 82 -39.88 58.24 28.46
C ASP A 82 -39.02 57.20 29.20
N PRO A 83 -39.04 57.09 30.55
CA PRO A 83 -38.30 56.05 31.26
C PRO A 83 -38.78 54.62 30.95
N GLU A 84 -40.07 54.43 30.73
CA GLU A 84 -40.64 53.12 30.37
C GLU A 84 -40.25 52.74 28.94
N ILE A 85 -40.29 53.69 28.00
CA ILE A 85 -39.82 53.50 26.61
C ILE A 85 -38.31 53.20 26.61
N ALA A 86 -37.53 53.91 27.43
CA ALA A 86 -36.09 53.68 27.59
C ALA A 86 -35.79 52.26 28.07
N ALA A 87 -36.53 51.78 29.09
CA ALA A 87 -36.36 50.44 29.63
C ALA A 87 -36.72 49.35 28.61
N ALA A 88 -37.85 49.49 27.90
CA ALA A 88 -38.25 48.57 26.84
C ALA A 88 -37.24 48.56 25.68
N ARG A 89 -36.67 49.72 25.34
CA ARG A 89 -35.61 49.83 24.33
C ARG A 89 -34.33 49.14 24.77
N ALA A 90 -33.93 49.29 26.04
CA ALA A 90 -32.75 48.62 26.58
C ALA A 90 -32.90 47.09 26.56
N ASP A 91 -34.09 46.55 26.91
CA ASP A 91 -34.37 45.12 26.80
C ASP A 91 -34.29 44.64 25.34
N LEU A 92 -34.90 45.37 24.40
CA LEU A 92 -34.79 45.06 22.97
C LEU A 92 -33.35 45.05 22.48
N LEU A 93 -32.53 46.03 22.86
CA LEU A 93 -31.12 46.07 22.44
C LEU A 93 -30.33 44.88 23.00
N SER A 94 -30.63 44.45 24.23
CA SER A 94 -30.05 43.24 24.83
C SER A 94 -30.46 41.98 24.07
N LYS A 95 -31.75 41.82 23.73
CA LYS A 95 -32.23 40.67 22.93
C LYS A 95 -31.71 40.70 21.49
N LEU A 96 -31.57 41.88 20.90
CA LEU A 96 -30.98 42.07 19.58
C LEU A 96 -29.52 41.61 19.55
N ALA A 97 -28.72 41.94 20.57
CA ALA A 97 -27.33 41.50 20.69
C ALA A 97 -27.24 39.97 20.83
N ALA A 98 -28.11 39.36 21.64
CA ALA A 98 -28.19 37.89 21.77
C ALA A 98 -28.60 37.23 20.44
N ALA A 99 -29.60 37.78 19.75
CA ALA A 99 -30.06 37.26 18.46
C ALA A 99 -29.00 37.37 17.36
N LYS A 100 -28.23 38.47 17.31
CA LYS A 100 -27.05 38.59 16.41
C LYS A 100 -25.98 37.53 16.72
N THR A 101 -25.77 37.20 17.99
CA THR A 101 -24.84 36.14 18.40
C THR A 101 -25.33 34.76 17.94
N SER A 102 -26.62 34.47 18.11
CA SER A 102 -27.24 33.23 17.60
C SER A 102 -27.16 33.16 16.07
N ALA A 103 -27.44 34.26 15.37
CA ALA A 103 -27.34 34.32 13.91
C ALA A 103 -25.93 34.03 13.40
N ALA A 104 -24.88 34.44 14.12
CA ALA A 104 -23.50 34.12 13.78
C ALA A 104 -23.18 32.60 13.92
N VAL A 105 -23.75 31.93 14.93
CA VAL A 105 -23.64 30.46 15.08
C VAL A 105 -24.27 29.76 13.87
N TYR A 106 -25.47 30.18 13.48
CA TYR A 106 -26.19 29.63 12.33
C TYR A 106 -25.50 29.91 11.01
N LEU A 107 -24.94 31.11 10.82
CA LEU A 107 -24.16 31.44 9.64
C LEU A 107 -22.95 30.52 9.49
N THR A 108 -22.25 30.23 10.59
CA THR A 108 -21.12 29.28 10.60
C THR A 108 -21.57 27.88 10.21
N ALA A 109 -22.68 27.40 10.77
CA ALA A 109 -23.26 26.11 10.44
C ALA A 109 -23.64 25.99 8.95
N ILE A 110 -24.32 27.02 8.41
CA ILE A 110 -24.72 27.07 7.00
C ILE A 110 -23.50 27.10 6.09
N ASN A 111 -22.48 27.89 6.42
CA ASN A 111 -21.23 27.92 5.66
C ASN A 111 -20.60 26.51 5.60
N ASN A 112 -20.57 25.77 6.72
CA ASN A 112 -20.06 24.41 6.76
C ASN A 112 -20.92 23.41 5.98
N LEU A 113 -22.25 23.58 5.94
CA LEU A 113 -23.13 22.78 5.07
C LEU A 113 -22.90 23.06 3.59
N THR A 114 -22.59 24.31 3.24
CA THR A 114 -22.31 24.72 1.85
C THR A 114 -20.89 24.40 1.39
N GLN A 115 -19.97 24.03 2.30
CA GLN A 115 -18.66 23.47 1.93
C GLN A 115 -18.86 22.12 1.22
N THR A 116 -19.19 22.24 -0.05
CA THR A 116 -19.06 21.20 -1.04
C THR A 116 -17.61 21.23 -1.46
N TYR A 117 -16.85 20.26 -0.99
CA TYR A 117 -15.55 19.97 -1.57
C TYR A 117 -15.81 19.42 -2.98
N ALA A 118 -16.10 20.31 -3.94
CA ALA A 118 -16.22 20.01 -5.37
C ALA A 118 -14.93 19.38 -5.95
N THR A 119 -13.84 19.40 -5.18
CA THR A 119 -12.58 18.67 -5.43
C THR A 119 -12.58 17.22 -4.95
N TYR A 120 -13.61 16.72 -4.26
CA TYR A 120 -13.70 15.29 -3.99
C TYR A 120 -14.09 14.58 -5.27
N ASN A 121 -13.23 13.69 -5.74
CA ASN A 121 -13.68 12.54 -6.48
C ASN A 121 -14.11 11.49 -5.42
N PRO A 122 -15.40 11.40 -5.07
CA PRO A 122 -15.85 10.60 -3.93
C PRO A 122 -15.60 9.11 -4.13
N GLN A 123 -15.31 8.68 -5.36
CA GLN A 123 -14.91 7.30 -5.66
C GLN A 123 -13.55 6.90 -5.09
N THR A 124 -12.75 7.86 -4.63
CA THR A 124 -11.43 7.59 -4.05
C THR A 124 -11.45 7.52 -2.52
N LEU A 125 -12.62 7.66 -1.88
CA LEU A 125 -12.76 7.55 -0.43
C LEU A 125 -13.55 6.29 -0.06
N PRO A 126 -13.33 5.73 1.14
CA PRO A 126 -14.04 4.57 1.62
C PRO A 126 -15.49 4.95 1.92
N ALA A 127 -16.40 4.02 1.62
CA ALA A 127 -17.83 4.24 1.72
C ALA A 127 -18.29 4.66 3.14
N TRP A 128 -17.61 4.16 4.19
CA TRP A 128 -17.94 4.52 5.57
C TRP A 128 -17.70 6.01 5.85
N LEU A 129 -16.61 6.58 5.33
CA LEU A 129 -16.22 7.97 5.59
C LEU A 129 -17.18 8.95 4.90
N THR A 130 -17.58 8.63 3.66
CA THR A 130 -18.55 9.44 2.92
C THR A 130 -19.95 9.32 3.53
N ALA A 131 -20.36 8.13 3.97
CA ALA A 131 -21.63 7.91 4.64
C ALA A 131 -21.74 8.65 5.98
N ASP A 132 -20.70 8.63 6.81
CA ASP A 132 -20.73 9.27 8.13
C ASP A 132 -20.66 10.79 8.04
N LEU A 133 -19.91 11.35 7.08
CA LEU A 133 -19.98 12.77 6.77
C LEU A 133 -21.40 13.18 6.33
N ALA A 134 -22.03 12.42 5.43
CA ALA A 134 -23.39 12.69 4.97
C ALA A 134 -24.41 12.65 6.11
N LYS A 135 -24.30 11.69 7.04
CA LYS A 135 -25.15 11.64 8.25
C LYS A 135 -24.94 12.85 9.15
N ALA A 136 -23.68 13.27 9.36
CA ALA A 136 -23.37 14.44 10.18
C ALA A 136 -23.92 15.73 9.57
N GLN A 137 -23.77 15.91 8.26
CA GLN A 137 -24.34 17.03 7.52
C GLN A 137 -25.87 17.03 7.57
N ALA A 138 -26.51 15.86 7.39
CA ALA A 138 -27.96 15.73 7.49
C ALA A 138 -28.48 16.10 8.89
N ALA A 139 -27.78 15.69 9.95
CA ALA A 139 -28.13 16.05 11.32
C ALA A 139 -28.00 17.56 11.58
N LEU A 140 -26.92 18.19 11.09
CA LEU A 140 -26.74 19.64 11.18
C LEU A 140 -27.82 20.39 10.40
N ASN A 141 -28.12 19.97 9.16
CA ASN A 141 -29.17 20.58 8.35
C ASN A 141 -30.53 20.51 9.06
N LYS A 142 -30.87 19.35 9.62
CA LYS A 142 -32.11 19.18 10.39
C LYS A 142 -32.17 20.09 11.62
N ALA A 143 -31.06 20.27 12.34
CA ALA A 143 -31.01 21.15 13.52
C ALA A 143 -31.14 22.63 13.14
N VAL A 144 -30.51 23.05 12.03
CA VAL A 144 -30.65 24.39 11.47
C VAL A 144 -32.10 24.65 11.04
N ASP A 145 -32.69 23.75 10.26
CA ASP A 145 -34.08 23.86 9.78
C ASP A 145 -35.10 23.90 10.94
N ALA A 146 -34.84 23.16 12.01
CA ALA A 146 -35.70 23.12 13.19
C ALA A 146 -35.56 24.34 14.13
N GLY A 147 -34.58 25.22 13.90
CA GLY A 147 -34.31 26.33 14.82
C GLY A 147 -33.84 25.85 16.21
N ALA A 148 -33.03 24.78 16.26
CA ALA A 148 -32.48 24.20 17.48
C ALA A 148 -31.68 25.20 18.35
N SER A 149 -31.22 24.76 19.54
CA SER A 149 -30.43 25.63 20.40
C SER A 149 -29.06 25.96 19.79
N ASP A 150 -28.50 27.13 20.12
CA ASP A 150 -27.16 27.52 19.66
C ASP A 150 -26.09 26.50 20.10
N ALA A 151 -26.26 25.89 21.27
CA ALA A 151 -25.36 24.85 21.78
C ALA A 151 -25.40 23.58 20.90
N ASP A 152 -26.60 23.13 20.50
CA ASP A 152 -26.77 21.95 19.65
C ASP A 152 -26.22 22.19 18.24
N VAL A 153 -26.55 23.35 17.65
CA VAL A 153 -26.04 23.72 16.32
C VAL A 153 -24.52 23.83 16.34
N LYS A 154 -23.93 24.44 17.38
CA LYS A 154 -22.48 24.52 17.54
C LYS A 154 -21.84 23.13 17.70
N ALA A 155 -22.41 22.26 18.53
CA ALA A 155 -21.89 20.91 18.73
C ALA A 155 -21.94 20.06 17.44
N LEU A 156 -23.02 20.16 16.66
CA LEU A 156 -23.14 19.49 15.37
C LEU A 156 -22.21 20.07 14.32
N THR A 157 -21.99 21.39 14.34
CA THR A 157 -21.02 22.07 13.47
C THR A 157 -19.60 21.54 13.70
N VAL A 158 -19.18 21.42 14.96
CA VAL A 158 -17.87 20.84 15.32
C VAL A 158 -17.73 19.38 14.84
N LYS A 159 -18.81 18.58 14.90
CA LYS A 159 -18.78 17.21 14.36
C LYS A 159 -18.55 17.20 12.84
N VAL A 160 -19.22 18.07 12.09
CA VAL A 160 -19.00 18.19 10.64
C VAL A 160 -17.56 18.62 10.35
N GLU A 161 -17.03 19.60 11.06
CA GLU A 161 -15.64 20.04 10.91
C GLU A 161 -14.62 18.93 11.18
N ALA A 162 -14.84 18.12 12.22
CA ALA A 162 -13.98 16.98 12.53
C ALA A 162 -13.97 15.94 11.40
N TRP A 163 -15.13 15.63 10.82
CA TRP A 163 -15.23 14.75 9.66
C TRP A 163 -14.53 15.34 8.44
N LEU A 164 -14.73 16.62 8.16
CA LEU A 164 -14.08 17.31 7.03
C LEU A 164 -12.54 17.30 7.16
N ALA A 165 -12.02 17.54 8.37
CA ALA A 165 -10.59 17.44 8.67
C ALA A 165 -10.07 16.02 8.45
N LEU A 166 -10.78 15.00 8.94
CA LEU A 166 -10.41 13.61 8.72
C LEU A 166 -10.35 13.28 7.22
N VAL A 167 -11.32 13.72 6.41
CA VAL A 167 -11.29 13.44 4.97
C VAL A 167 -10.11 14.13 4.27
N LYS A 168 -9.75 15.34 4.70
CA LYS A 168 -8.58 16.06 4.19
C LYS A 168 -7.29 15.28 4.43
N ASP A 169 -7.11 14.74 5.63
CA ASP A 169 -5.90 14.01 6.03
C ASP A 169 -5.85 12.61 5.45
N TRP A 170 -7.01 11.95 5.29
CA TRP A 170 -7.09 10.58 4.83
C TRP A 170 -6.79 10.44 3.32
N ARG A 171 -7.10 11.47 2.52
CA ARG A 171 -6.90 11.47 1.06
C ARG A 171 -5.47 11.17 0.61
N PRO A 172 -4.42 11.91 1.05
CA PRO A 172 -3.05 11.62 0.63
C PRO A 172 -2.60 10.22 1.08
N ALA A 173 -3.00 9.78 2.27
CA ALA A 173 -2.70 8.44 2.75
C ALA A 173 -3.34 7.37 1.86
N ASN A 174 -4.58 7.56 1.40
CA ASN A 174 -5.23 6.61 0.52
C ASN A 174 -4.65 6.55 -0.90
N ALA A 175 -4.21 7.69 -1.45
CA ALA A 175 -3.50 7.70 -2.71
C ALA A 175 -2.18 6.90 -2.60
N ALA A 176 -1.45 7.09 -1.49
CA ALA A 176 -0.24 6.32 -1.20
C ALA A 176 -0.54 4.84 -0.97
N ALA A 177 -1.63 4.49 -0.30
CA ALA A 177 -2.09 3.12 -0.13
C ALA A 177 -2.39 2.46 -1.48
N SER A 178 -3.17 3.12 -2.35
CA SER A 178 -3.52 2.62 -3.68
C SER A 178 -2.27 2.38 -4.54
N SER A 179 -1.33 3.32 -4.56
CA SER A 179 -0.04 3.14 -5.25
C SER A 179 0.77 1.97 -4.68
N THR A 180 0.81 1.82 -3.36
CA THR A 180 1.53 0.72 -2.70
C THR A 180 0.85 -0.64 -2.96
N ILE A 181 -0.48 -0.69 -3.03
CA ILE A 181 -1.22 -1.89 -3.45
C ILE A 181 -0.85 -2.29 -4.89
N GLN A 182 -0.72 -1.32 -5.81
CA GLN A 182 -0.25 -1.61 -7.16
C GLN A 182 1.19 -2.12 -7.17
N GLN A 183 2.09 -1.50 -6.41
CA GLN A 183 3.49 -1.96 -6.30
C GLN A 183 3.60 -3.39 -5.76
N THR A 184 2.84 -3.74 -4.72
CA THR A 184 2.78 -5.11 -4.20
C THR A 184 2.22 -6.09 -5.24
N ALA A 185 1.17 -5.70 -5.98
CA ALA A 185 0.59 -6.52 -7.03
C ALA A 185 1.57 -6.75 -8.20
N THR A 186 2.23 -5.69 -8.70
CA THR A 186 3.28 -5.81 -9.73
C THR A 186 4.44 -6.68 -9.25
N LEU A 187 4.89 -6.55 -8.01
CA LEU A 187 5.95 -7.39 -7.47
C LEU A 187 5.60 -8.88 -7.51
N VAL A 188 4.37 -9.23 -7.13
CA VAL A 188 3.90 -10.62 -7.05
C VAL A 188 3.50 -11.17 -8.42
N ASN A 189 2.67 -10.45 -9.17
CA ASN A 189 2.05 -10.92 -10.41
C ASN A 189 2.99 -10.84 -11.61
N GLU A 190 3.77 -9.76 -11.73
CA GLU A 190 4.76 -9.61 -12.81
C GLU A 190 6.12 -10.21 -12.41
N ASN A 191 6.22 -10.76 -11.19
CA ASN A 191 7.40 -11.46 -10.68
C ASN A 191 8.69 -10.63 -10.82
N THR A 192 8.63 -9.33 -10.50
CA THR A 192 9.78 -8.40 -10.61
C THR A 192 10.87 -8.67 -9.56
N ALA A 193 10.67 -9.64 -8.66
CA ALA A 193 11.65 -10.16 -7.71
C ALA A 193 11.81 -11.69 -7.85
N PRO A 194 12.28 -12.20 -9.01
CA PRO A 194 12.17 -13.62 -9.38
C PRO A 194 12.99 -14.58 -8.49
N TYR A 195 14.00 -14.04 -7.81
CA TYR A 195 14.90 -14.79 -6.94
C TYR A 195 14.65 -14.56 -5.46
N ALA A 196 13.57 -13.84 -5.09
CA ALA A 196 13.20 -13.68 -3.68
C ALA A 196 12.86 -15.03 -3.03
N THR A 197 13.01 -15.11 -1.70
CA THR A 197 12.53 -16.28 -0.97
C THR A 197 11.00 -16.33 -0.92
N SER A 198 10.44 -17.52 -0.77
CA SER A 198 8.98 -17.69 -0.57
C SER A 198 8.47 -16.93 0.66
N ALA A 199 9.26 -16.88 1.74
CA ALA A 199 8.93 -16.12 2.95
C ALA A 199 8.88 -14.60 2.69
N ALA A 200 9.82 -14.05 1.92
CA ALA A 200 9.81 -12.62 1.59
C ALA A 200 8.61 -12.25 0.70
N LEU A 201 8.25 -13.10 -0.27
CA LEU A 201 7.05 -12.90 -1.08
C LEU A 201 5.75 -13.04 -0.26
N ALA A 202 5.70 -14.00 0.66
CA ALA A 202 4.56 -14.16 1.57
C ALA A 202 4.37 -12.94 2.49
N ALA A 203 5.47 -12.31 2.94
CA ALA A 203 5.41 -11.06 3.70
C ALA A 203 4.80 -9.90 2.88
N VAL A 204 5.12 -9.81 1.58
CA VAL A 204 4.50 -8.82 0.67
C VAL A 204 2.99 -9.06 0.54
N VAL A 205 2.57 -10.32 0.33
CA VAL A 205 1.15 -10.69 0.23
C VAL A 205 0.42 -10.35 1.54
N LYS A 206 0.99 -10.72 2.69
CA LYS A 206 0.42 -10.40 4.01
C LYS A 206 0.28 -8.89 4.21
N ALA A 207 1.30 -8.11 3.85
CA ALA A 207 1.26 -6.67 3.98
C ALA A 207 0.25 -6.01 3.03
N GLN A 208 0.08 -6.55 1.81
CA GLN A 208 -0.97 -6.11 0.89
C GLN A 208 -2.37 -6.34 1.47
N THR A 209 -2.62 -7.51 2.08
CA THR A 209 -3.89 -7.81 2.73
C THR A 209 -4.18 -6.82 3.87
N LEU A 210 -3.21 -6.62 4.77
CA LEU A 210 -3.35 -5.67 5.89
C LEU A 210 -3.58 -4.24 5.41
N LEU A 211 -2.94 -3.83 4.31
CA LEU A 211 -3.14 -2.51 3.71
C LEU A 211 -4.55 -2.36 3.14
N LYS A 212 -5.08 -3.37 2.45
CA LYS A 212 -6.47 -3.39 1.97
C LYS A 212 -7.46 -3.34 3.12
N GLU A 213 -7.27 -4.16 4.14
CA GLU A 213 -8.11 -4.17 5.35
C GLU A 213 -8.09 -2.81 6.05
N SER A 214 -6.92 -2.21 6.24
CA SER A 214 -6.77 -0.89 6.87
C SER A 214 -7.44 0.25 6.06
N SER A 215 -7.43 0.14 4.72
CA SER A 215 -8.07 1.11 3.84
C SER A 215 -9.61 1.01 3.85
N ALA A 216 -10.16 -0.17 4.15
CA ALA A 216 -11.59 -0.44 4.17
C ALA A 216 -12.21 -0.37 5.58
N ALA A 217 -11.40 -0.49 6.63
CA ALA A 217 -11.89 -0.55 8.01
C ALA A 217 -12.58 0.75 8.46
N THR A 218 -13.79 0.60 8.99
CA THR A 218 -14.56 1.70 9.60
C THR A 218 -13.80 2.30 10.78
N GLY A 219 -13.74 3.63 10.84
CA GLY A 219 -13.02 4.32 11.92
C GLY A 219 -11.50 4.22 11.84
N SER A 220 -10.96 3.68 10.74
CA SER A 220 -9.52 3.66 10.47
C SER A 220 -8.97 5.08 10.42
N THR A 221 -7.98 5.36 11.27
CA THR A 221 -7.31 6.66 11.30
C THR A 221 -6.25 6.75 10.21
N THR A 222 -5.90 7.96 9.80
CA THR A 222 -4.76 8.22 8.90
C THR A 222 -3.47 7.59 9.41
N SER A 223 -3.27 7.55 10.74
CA SER A 223 -2.11 6.90 11.37
C SER A 223 -2.07 5.39 11.12
N ASN A 224 -3.21 4.69 11.30
CA ASN A 224 -3.30 3.26 11.03
C ASN A 224 -2.99 2.94 9.57
N LEU A 225 -3.54 3.72 8.64
CA LEU A 225 -3.29 3.54 7.21
C LEU A 225 -1.81 3.77 6.86
N ASN A 226 -1.19 4.83 7.40
CA ASN A 226 0.23 5.11 7.19
C ASN A 226 1.15 4.01 7.73
N ALA A 227 0.82 3.42 8.88
CA ALA A 227 1.56 2.27 9.42
C ALA A 227 1.49 1.05 8.49
N ALA A 228 0.30 0.75 7.95
CA ALA A 228 0.14 -0.34 6.98
C ALA A 228 0.91 -0.09 5.67
N ILE A 229 0.92 1.16 5.18
CA ILE A 229 1.73 1.58 4.02
C ILE A 229 3.22 1.35 4.29
N ALA A 230 3.72 1.77 5.44
CA ALA A 230 5.13 1.61 5.81
C ALA A 230 5.53 0.12 5.89
N ALA A 231 4.67 -0.72 6.49
CA ALA A 231 4.88 -2.16 6.54
C ALA A 231 4.93 -2.80 5.15
N ALA A 232 4.02 -2.39 4.25
CA ALA A 232 4.00 -2.87 2.86
C ALA A 232 5.25 -2.45 2.08
N ARG A 233 5.71 -1.20 2.23
CA ARG A 233 6.96 -0.72 1.62
C ARG A 233 8.18 -1.50 2.12
N THR A 234 8.26 -1.71 3.43
CA THR A 234 9.32 -2.51 4.06
C THR A 234 9.35 -3.94 3.51
N ALA A 235 8.17 -4.56 3.34
CA ALA A 235 8.07 -5.90 2.77
C ALA A 235 8.49 -5.94 1.28
N ILE A 236 8.10 -4.95 0.48
CA ILE A 236 8.53 -4.80 -0.92
C ILE A 236 10.05 -4.71 -1.00
N ASP A 237 10.66 -3.83 -0.20
CA ASP A 237 12.10 -3.61 -0.22
C ASP A 237 12.86 -4.86 0.25
N ALA A 238 12.36 -5.54 1.28
CA ALA A 238 12.92 -6.82 1.73
C ALA A 238 12.85 -7.91 0.64
N ALA A 239 11.75 -7.99 -0.12
CA ALA A 239 11.63 -8.94 -1.22
C ALA A 239 12.58 -8.60 -2.39
N LYS A 240 12.68 -7.33 -2.78
CA LYS A 240 13.64 -6.87 -3.80
C LYS A 240 15.07 -7.16 -3.38
N LYS A 241 15.42 -6.83 -2.14
CA LYS A 241 16.75 -7.12 -1.57
C LYS A 241 17.03 -8.62 -1.53
N SER A 242 16.08 -9.43 -1.07
CA SER A 242 16.19 -10.89 -1.08
C SER A 242 16.46 -11.43 -2.49
N SER A 243 15.79 -10.90 -3.51
CA SER A 243 16.02 -11.27 -4.90
C SER A 243 17.41 -10.85 -5.39
N ALA A 244 17.82 -9.62 -5.12
CA ALA A 244 19.13 -9.11 -5.52
C ALA A 244 20.28 -9.91 -4.87
N ASP A 245 20.23 -10.10 -3.55
CA ASP A 245 21.26 -10.81 -2.78
C ASP A 245 21.38 -12.29 -3.19
N ARG A 246 20.29 -12.89 -3.71
CA ARG A 246 20.25 -14.31 -4.13
C ARG A 246 20.50 -14.54 -5.62
N ALA A 247 20.46 -13.50 -6.46
CA ALA A 247 20.43 -13.63 -7.91
C ALA A 247 21.58 -14.51 -8.44
N ALA A 248 22.82 -14.18 -8.08
CA ALA A 248 24.00 -14.92 -8.55
C ALA A 248 23.98 -16.39 -8.10
N SER A 249 23.65 -16.66 -6.83
CA SER A 249 23.58 -18.03 -6.30
C SER A 249 22.48 -18.86 -6.94
N VAL A 250 21.31 -18.27 -7.21
CA VAL A 250 20.20 -18.98 -7.87
C VAL A 250 20.52 -19.25 -9.34
N ILE A 251 21.15 -18.32 -10.06
CA ILE A 251 21.62 -18.54 -11.43
C ILE A 251 22.63 -19.68 -11.49
N ALA A 252 23.62 -19.67 -10.59
CA ALA A 252 24.63 -20.72 -10.50
C ALA A 252 24.03 -22.09 -10.16
N ALA A 253 23.07 -22.14 -9.22
CA ALA A 253 22.34 -23.35 -8.87
C ALA A 253 21.55 -23.92 -10.06
N ASN A 254 20.81 -23.06 -10.77
CA ASN A 254 20.07 -23.46 -11.97
C ASN A 254 20.99 -23.99 -13.08
N GLY A 255 22.16 -23.38 -13.28
CA GLY A 255 23.18 -23.86 -14.21
C GLY A 255 23.66 -25.26 -13.83
N ALA A 256 24.04 -25.45 -12.56
CA ALA A 256 24.49 -26.75 -12.06
C ALA A 256 23.42 -27.84 -12.17
N THR A 257 22.14 -27.52 -11.93
CA THR A 257 21.02 -28.45 -12.12
C THR A 257 20.88 -28.88 -13.58
N LYS A 258 21.01 -27.95 -14.53
CA LYS A 258 20.98 -28.29 -15.98
C LYS A 258 22.15 -29.18 -16.38
N GLU A 259 23.36 -28.87 -15.95
CA GLU A 259 24.56 -29.68 -16.22
C GLU A 259 24.45 -31.09 -15.61
N ALA A 260 23.99 -31.18 -14.36
CA ALA A 260 23.76 -32.45 -13.68
C ALA A 260 22.71 -33.31 -14.39
N ALA A 261 21.62 -32.71 -14.86
CA ALA A 261 20.59 -33.41 -15.62
C ALA A 261 21.13 -33.97 -16.94
N ALA A 262 21.97 -33.23 -17.65
CA ALA A 262 22.63 -33.70 -18.87
C ALA A 262 23.58 -34.88 -18.60
N LEU A 263 24.38 -34.81 -17.53
CA LEU A 263 25.26 -35.91 -17.11
C LEU A 263 24.47 -37.15 -16.70
N TYR A 264 23.38 -36.96 -15.96
CA TYR A 264 22.46 -38.05 -15.61
C TYR A 264 21.92 -38.71 -16.87
N ALA A 265 21.38 -37.95 -17.82
CA ALA A 265 20.83 -38.48 -19.06
C ALA A 265 21.88 -39.29 -19.85
N LYS A 266 23.11 -38.78 -19.94
CA LYS A 266 24.22 -39.44 -20.66
C LYS A 266 24.71 -40.71 -19.97
N TYR A 267 24.87 -40.69 -18.65
CA TYR A 267 25.63 -41.71 -17.92
C TYR A 267 24.81 -42.61 -16.98
N LYS A 268 23.50 -42.39 -16.82
CA LYS A 268 22.64 -43.15 -15.90
C LYS A 268 22.75 -44.68 -16.03
N SER A 269 22.85 -45.20 -17.25
CA SER A 269 22.96 -46.64 -17.52
C SER A 269 24.40 -47.15 -17.51
N THR A 270 25.37 -46.24 -17.65
CA THR A 270 26.79 -46.57 -17.86
C THR A 270 27.57 -46.62 -16.55
N VAL A 271 27.33 -45.68 -15.63
CA VAL A 271 28.04 -45.55 -14.35
C VAL A 271 27.37 -46.42 -13.26
N ILE A 272 28.09 -46.71 -12.17
CA ILE A 272 27.58 -47.45 -11.00
C ILE A 272 26.30 -46.78 -10.48
N PRO A 273 25.21 -47.54 -10.23
CA PRO A 273 23.93 -46.99 -9.77
C PRO A 273 24.03 -46.09 -8.53
N ALA A 274 24.88 -46.44 -7.56
CA ALA A 274 25.06 -45.65 -6.34
C ALA A 274 25.58 -44.22 -6.60
N ALA A 275 26.51 -44.03 -7.55
CA ALA A 275 27.02 -42.70 -7.89
C ALA A 275 25.97 -41.87 -8.63
N VAL A 276 25.19 -42.50 -9.50
CA VAL A 276 24.07 -41.87 -10.22
C VAL A 276 22.96 -41.48 -9.23
N ALA A 277 22.63 -42.33 -8.26
CA ALA A 277 21.66 -42.04 -7.21
C ALA A 277 22.12 -40.87 -6.32
N ALA A 278 23.42 -40.80 -5.98
CA ALA A 278 23.98 -39.68 -5.22
C ALA A 278 23.90 -38.35 -5.99
N LEU A 279 24.14 -38.36 -7.31
CA LEU A 279 23.93 -37.20 -8.18
C LEU A 279 22.47 -36.76 -8.18
N GLN A 280 21.55 -37.71 -8.38
CA GLN A 280 20.11 -37.42 -8.41
C GLN A 280 19.61 -36.88 -7.06
N GLY A 281 20.03 -37.47 -5.95
CA GLY A 281 19.70 -37.01 -4.60
C GLY A 281 20.17 -35.58 -4.35
N ALA A 282 21.42 -35.26 -4.68
CA ALA A 282 21.95 -33.89 -4.56
C ALA A 282 21.16 -32.89 -5.44
N ASN A 283 20.76 -33.29 -6.64
CA ASN A 283 19.97 -32.43 -7.53
C ASN A 283 18.56 -32.17 -6.99
N THR A 284 17.90 -33.21 -6.43
CA THR A 284 16.60 -33.07 -5.77
C THR A 284 16.69 -32.15 -4.56
N THR A 285 17.72 -32.31 -3.72
CA THR A 285 17.94 -31.42 -2.56
C THR A 285 18.12 -29.97 -2.99
N LEU A 286 18.99 -29.68 -3.96
CA LEU A 286 19.22 -28.31 -4.44
C LEU A 286 17.93 -27.68 -5.01
N THR A 287 17.18 -28.43 -5.81
CA THR A 287 15.92 -27.96 -6.41
C THR A 287 14.87 -27.67 -5.34
N GLY A 288 14.75 -28.54 -4.33
CA GLY A 288 13.78 -28.39 -3.24
C GLY A 288 14.03 -27.16 -2.35
N VAL A 289 15.28 -26.70 -2.23
CA VAL A 289 15.63 -25.54 -1.39
C VAL A 289 15.78 -24.22 -2.17
N LEU A 290 15.59 -24.23 -3.49
CA LEU A 290 15.85 -23.08 -4.37
C LEU A 290 15.06 -21.82 -3.97
N LYS A 291 13.89 -21.97 -3.36
CA LYS A 291 13.02 -20.84 -2.94
C LYS A 291 13.14 -20.48 -1.46
N THR A 292 13.91 -21.22 -0.67
CA THR A 292 13.97 -21.04 0.80
C THR A 292 15.39 -20.83 1.32
N ALA A 293 16.40 -21.40 0.66
CA ALA A 293 17.80 -21.33 1.10
C ALA A 293 18.40 -19.92 0.97
N THR A 294 19.30 -19.59 1.90
CA THR A 294 20.17 -18.40 1.85
C THR A 294 21.22 -18.53 0.74
N PRO A 295 21.86 -17.41 0.33
CA PRO A 295 22.94 -17.46 -0.66
C PRO A 295 24.07 -18.44 -0.31
N ALA A 296 24.46 -18.51 0.97
CA ALA A 296 25.51 -19.42 1.45
C ALA A 296 25.08 -20.90 1.38
N GLN A 297 23.83 -21.19 1.76
CA GLN A 297 23.27 -22.55 1.63
C GLN A 297 23.17 -22.97 0.16
N LEU A 298 22.71 -22.08 -0.73
CA LEU A 298 22.67 -22.36 -2.17
C LEU A 298 24.06 -22.65 -2.73
N ALA A 299 25.09 -21.89 -2.32
CA ALA A 299 26.46 -22.14 -2.74
C ALA A 299 26.96 -23.52 -2.28
N ALA A 300 26.68 -23.91 -1.03
CA ALA A 300 27.06 -25.21 -0.49
C ALA A 300 26.38 -26.38 -1.23
N TYR A 301 25.05 -26.31 -1.44
CA TYR A 301 24.33 -27.34 -2.20
C TYR A 301 24.74 -27.40 -3.67
N THR A 302 25.02 -26.24 -4.29
CA THR A 302 25.53 -26.17 -5.66
C THR A 302 26.91 -26.84 -5.76
N LYS A 303 27.79 -26.59 -4.80
CA LYS A 303 29.10 -27.26 -4.73
C LYS A 303 28.94 -28.77 -4.58
N LEU A 304 28.08 -29.22 -3.66
CA LEU A 304 27.81 -30.65 -3.47
C LEU A 304 27.33 -31.31 -4.77
N LEU A 305 26.39 -30.66 -5.49
CA LEU A 305 25.91 -31.15 -6.77
C LEU A 305 27.05 -31.25 -7.80
N LYS A 306 27.89 -30.22 -7.92
CA LYS A 306 29.06 -30.22 -8.81
C LYS A 306 30.05 -31.32 -8.47
N ASP A 307 30.32 -31.56 -7.19
CA ASP A 307 31.21 -32.63 -6.74
C ASP A 307 30.67 -34.01 -7.14
N LYS A 308 29.35 -34.26 -6.97
CA LYS A 308 28.72 -35.51 -7.42
C LYS A 308 28.68 -35.64 -8.95
N ALA A 309 28.43 -34.54 -9.65
CA ALA A 309 28.45 -34.48 -11.10
C ALA A 309 29.84 -34.82 -11.65
N ALA A 310 30.91 -34.30 -11.04
CA ALA A 310 32.29 -34.58 -11.42
C ALA A 310 32.65 -36.07 -11.26
N ILE A 311 32.16 -36.72 -10.21
CA ILE A 311 32.35 -38.18 -10.01
C ILE A 311 31.70 -38.96 -11.16
N VAL A 312 30.44 -38.66 -11.49
CA VAL A 312 29.72 -39.33 -12.59
C VAL A 312 30.40 -39.05 -13.93
N ALA A 313 30.81 -37.80 -14.19
CA ALA A 313 31.50 -37.42 -15.42
C ALA A 313 32.84 -38.16 -15.58
N LYS A 314 33.67 -38.21 -14.53
CA LYS A 314 34.95 -38.92 -14.52
C LYS A 314 34.75 -40.42 -14.78
N ALA A 315 33.80 -41.04 -14.09
CA ALA A 315 33.50 -42.46 -14.27
C ALA A 315 32.96 -42.77 -15.68
N GLY A 316 32.03 -41.94 -16.17
CA GLY A 316 31.47 -42.07 -17.51
C GLY A 316 32.53 -41.93 -18.60
N ALA A 317 33.33 -40.87 -18.55
CA ALA A 317 34.41 -40.63 -19.52
C ALA A 317 35.44 -41.78 -19.53
N GLN A 318 35.77 -42.33 -18.35
CA GLN A 318 36.73 -43.42 -18.26
C GLN A 318 36.17 -44.74 -18.82
N ILE A 319 34.87 -44.99 -18.66
CA ILE A 319 34.19 -46.13 -19.30
C ILE A 319 34.16 -45.94 -20.83
N ASP A 320 33.84 -44.74 -21.32
CA ASP A 320 33.83 -44.44 -22.75
C ASP A 320 35.23 -44.64 -23.38
N ALA A 321 36.27 -44.12 -22.73
CA ALA A 321 37.66 -44.31 -23.14
C ALA A 321 38.07 -45.79 -23.14
N SER A 322 37.64 -46.56 -22.13
CA SER A 322 37.91 -48.00 -22.04
C SER A 322 37.25 -48.79 -23.18
N LYS A 323 35.99 -48.48 -23.51
CA LYS A 323 35.28 -49.08 -24.65
C LYS A 323 35.98 -48.78 -25.96
N LYS A 324 36.41 -47.53 -26.16
CA LYS A 324 37.17 -47.12 -27.36
C LYS A 324 38.50 -47.87 -27.47
N LEU A 325 39.28 -47.91 -26.39
CA LEU A 325 40.57 -48.61 -26.38
C LEU A 325 40.42 -50.12 -26.64
N ALA A 326 39.39 -50.76 -26.08
CA ALA A 326 39.10 -52.16 -26.34
C ALA A 326 38.79 -52.43 -27.83
N ALA A 327 38.04 -51.54 -28.49
CA ALA A 327 37.77 -51.63 -29.91
C ALA A 327 39.03 -51.40 -30.76
N ASP A 328 39.82 -50.37 -30.43
CA ASP A 328 41.05 -50.03 -31.14
C ASP A 328 42.12 -51.14 -31.01
N ALA A 329 42.23 -51.76 -29.84
CA ALA A 329 43.12 -52.91 -29.61
C ALA A 329 42.74 -54.12 -30.48
N GLY A 330 41.44 -54.39 -30.65
CA GLY A 330 40.95 -55.41 -31.57
C GLY A 330 41.33 -55.13 -33.03
N ALA A 331 41.28 -53.86 -33.44
CA ALA A 331 41.75 -53.44 -34.76
C ALA A 331 43.28 -53.57 -34.91
N ALA A 332 44.05 -53.26 -33.85
CA ALA A 332 45.51 -53.39 -33.87
C ALA A 332 45.97 -54.83 -34.10
N VAL A 333 45.33 -55.83 -33.46
CA VAL A 333 45.66 -57.25 -33.69
C VAL A 333 45.51 -57.64 -35.16
N LYS A 334 44.50 -57.12 -35.87
CA LYS A 334 44.30 -57.37 -37.31
C LYS A 334 45.38 -56.74 -38.19
N LYS A 335 45.95 -55.59 -37.77
CA LYS A 335 47.02 -54.89 -38.49
C LYS A 335 48.40 -55.57 -38.37
N HIS A 336 48.58 -56.47 -37.41
CA HIS A 336 49.82 -57.22 -37.20
C HIS A 336 49.60 -58.74 -37.45
N PRO A 337 49.40 -59.17 -38.72
CA PRO A 337 49.09 -60.57 -39.02
C PRO A 337 50.25 -61.51 -38.65
N LYS A 338 51.50 -61.04 -38.67
CA LYS A 338 52.71 -61.81 -38.34
C LYS A 338 53.02 -61.91 -36.84
N ALA A 339 52.28 -61.20 -35.97
CA ALA A 339 52.46 -61.31 -34.53
C ALA A 339 52.19 -62.75 -34.06
N THR A 340 52.99 -63.21 -33.10
CA THR A 340 52.92 -64.57 -32.55
C THR A 340 51.60 -64.84 -31.86
N ALA A 341 51.22 -66.12 -31.77
CA ALA A 341 50.03 -66.54 -31.05
C ALA A 341 50.02 -66.05 -29.58
N ALA A 342 51.18 -66.07 -28.92
CA ALA A 342 51.34 -65.57 -27.56
C ALA A 342 51.08 -64.06 -27.44
N GLN A 343 51.58 -63.25 -28.38
CA GLN A 343 51.33 -61.79 -28.39
C GLN A 343 49.86 -61.47 -28.64
N LYS A 344 49.21 -62.16 -29.60
CA LYS A 344 47.77 -61.99 -29.87
C LYS A 344 46.91 -62.42 -28.66
N ALA A 345 47.25 -63.54 -28.02
CA ALA A 345 46.56 -64.01 -26.82
C ALA A 345 46.69 -63.04 -25.63
N ALA A 346 47.85 -62.40 -25.48
CA ALA A 346 48.06 -61.39 -24.43
C ALA A 346 47.16 -60.16 -24.61
N VAL A 347 46.99 -59.67 -25.84
CA VAL A 347 46.06 -58.56 -26.14
C VAL A 347 44.61 -58.98 -25.86
N THR A 348 44.19 -60.15 -26.35
CA THR A 348 42.84 -60.67 -26.09
C THR A 348 42.54 -60.80 -24.59
N LYS A 349 43.48 -61.32 -23.81
CA LYS A 349 43.35 -61.44 -22.35
C LYS A 349 43.22 -60.07 -21.67
N ALA A 350 44.03 -59.09 -22.07
CA ALA A 350 43.97 -57.73 -21.53
C ALA A 350 42.65 -57.03 -21.89
N VAL A 351 42.18 -57.16 -23.13
CA VAL A 351 40.90 -56.61 -23.60
C VAL A 351 39.72 -57.26 -22.88
N ALA A 352 39.74 -58.58 -22.68
CA ALA A 352 38.70 -59.29 -21.92
C ALA A 352 38.61 -58.79 -20.48
N ALA A 353 39.75 -58.59 -19.81
CA ALA A 353 39.79 -58.02 -18.47
C ALA A 353 39.24 -56.57 -18.43
N LEU A 354 39.58 -55.74 -19.42
CA LEU A 354 39.06 -54.38 -19.54
C LEU A 354 37.55 -54.37 -19.78
N ASN A 355 37.04 -55.21 -20.69
CA ASN A 355 35.60 -55.33 -20.97
C ASN A 355 34.81 -55.86 -19.77
N ALA A 356 35.36 -56.82 -19.02
CA ALA A 356 34.76 -57.30 -17.78
C ALA A 356 34.67 -56.18 -16.73
N ALA A 357 35.72 -55.36 -16.60
CA ALA A 357 35.71 -54.21 -15.70
C ALA A 357 34.73 -53.11 -16.14
N VAL A 358 34.59 -52.86 -17.46
CA VAL A 358 33.58 -51.97 -18.02
C VAL A 358 32.17 -52.46 -17.72
N LYS A 359 31.90 -53.76 -17.93
CA LYS A 359 30.59 -54.37 -17.62
C LYS A 359 30.26 -54.31 -16.12
N ALA A 360 31.27 -54.51 -15.28
CA ALA A 360 31.17 -54.34 -13.83
C ALA A 360 31.14 -52.88 -13.37
N LYS A 361 31.25 -51.91 -14.31
CA LYS A 361 31.23 -50.47 -14.04
C LYS A 361 32.32 -50.06 -13.04
N ALA A 362 33.51 -50.63 -13.17
CA ALA A 362 34.60 -50.44 -12.23
C ALA A 362 34.98 -48.98 -11.99
N ALA A 363 35.55 -48.70 -10.82
CA ALA A 363 36.07 -47.37 -10.48
C ALA A 363 37.12 -46.88 -11.51
N PRO A 364 37.23 -45.57 -11.74
CA PRO A 364 38.13 -45.00 -12.74
C PRO A 364 39.57 -45.49 -12.62
N GLU A 365 40.09 -45.60 -11.40
CA GLU A 365 41.47 -45.97 -11.11
C GLU A 365 41.77 -47.40 -11.59
N LYS A 366 40.82 -48.33 -11.42
CA LYS A 366 40.91 -49.70 -11.94
C LYS A 366 40.89 -49.73 -13.46
N LEU A 367 40.02 -48.93 -14.08
CA LEU A 367 39.95 -48.82 -15.54
C LEU A 367 41.24 -48.24 -16.13
N VAL A 368 41.82 -47.20 -15.53
CA VAL A 368 43.12 -46.63 -15.96
C VAL A 368 44.22 -47.69 -15.93
N SER A 369 44.29 -48.49 -14.86
CA SER A 369 45.30 -49.55 -14.75
C SER A 369 45.14 -50.60 -15.86
N LEU A 370 43.91 -51.04 -16.13
CA LEU A 370 43.62 -52.00 -17.19
C LEU A 370 43.85 -51.43 -18.60
N GLN A 371 43.58 -50.15 -18.82
CA GLN A 371 43.93 -49.47 -20.07
C GLN A 371 45.44 -49.48 -20.33
N LYS A 372 46.26 -49.20 -19.31
CA LYS A 372 47.72 -49.30 -19.42
C LYS A 372 48.17 -50.72 -19.78
N ALA A 373 47.54 -51.74 -19.19
CA ALA A 373 47.83 -53.13 -19.51
C ALA A 373 47.49 -53.48 -20.98
N VAL A 374 46.36 -53.00 -21.49
CA VAL A 374 45.99 -53.15 -22.92
C VAL A 374 46.99 -52.45 -23.82
N ALA A 375 47.34 -51.20 -23.53
CA ALA A 375 48.31 -50.44 -24.32
C ALA A 375 49.69 -51.13 -24.35
N ALA A 376 50.16 -51.63 -23.21
CA ALA A 376 51.42 -52.36 -23.11
C ALA A 376 51.40 -53.68 -23.89
N ALA A 377 50.26 -54.39 -23.93
CA ALA A 377 50.12 -55.61 -24.73
C ALA A 377 50.11 -55.30 -26.23
N VAL A 378 49.39 -54.25 -26.66
CA VAL A 378 49.35 -53.81 -28.07
C VAL A 378 50.73 -53.37 -28.56
N ALA A 379 51.49 -52.64 -27.74
CA ALA A 379 52.85 -52.20 -28.09
C ALA A 379 53.84 -53.36 -28.32
N LYS A 380 53.52 -54.57 -27.85
CA LYS A 380 54.34 -55.77 -28.05
C LYS A 380 53.99 -56.54 -29.32
N LEU A 381 52.96 -56.15 -30.09
CA LEU A 381 52.68 -56.73 -31.40
C LEU A 381 53.80 -56.32 -32.38
N LYS A 382 54.52 -57.30 -32.93
CA LYS A 382 55.57 -57.10 -33.93
C LYS A 382 55.31 -58.00 -35.13
#